data_AF-A0A1Q8HVC3-F1
#
_entry.id   AF-A0A1Q8HVC3-F1
#
_cell.length_a   1.000
_cell.length_b   1.000
_cell.length_c   1.000
_cell.angle_alpha   90.00
_cell.angle_beta   90.00
_cell.angle_gamma   90.00
#
_symmetry.space_group_name_H-M   'P 1'
#
loop_
_entity.id
_entity.type
_entity.pdbx_description
1 polymer ?
#
loop_
_entity_poly.entity_id
_entity_poly.type
_entity_poly.pdbx_seq_one_letter_code
_entity_poly.pdbx_strand_id
1 'polypeptide(L)'
;MATYTAHPDYVVPTGDFIEEWMEEEGINAAELARRLDVSRKHVSELLRGKAPLSHDMALRLENTTGVPARIWDLHETEYQATLARQAAERSCTLGDFPAYDRDKLEAALPALRSLTVEDPVQAIQRAQALLRNCGVALTLVPAMPGLGTHGATRWIQYAWGHSLKRKVTITSLAA
;
A
#
# COMPACT_ATOMS: atom_id res chain seq x y z
N MET A 1 2.37 -5.41 28.04
CA MET A 1 1.69 -6.17 26.96
C MET A 1 1.35 -5.18 25.87
N ALA A 2 1.99 -5.27 24.69
CA ALA A 2 1.71 -4.36 23.58
C ALA A 2 0.40 -4.77 22.91
N THR A 3 -0.60 -3.90 22.96
CA THR A 3 -1.86 -4.04 22.23
C THR A 3 -1.56 -3.98 20.74
N TYR A 4 -1.64 -5.13 20.07
CA TYR A 4 -1.61 -5.21 18.61
C TYR A 4 -2.92 -4.63 18.11
N THR A 5 -2.95 -3.33 17.81
CA THR A 5 -4.05 -2.73 17.07
C THR A 5 -3.97 -3.32 15.67
N ALA A 6 -4.79 -4.34 15.41
CA ALA A 6 -4.96 -4.86 14.06
C ALA A 6 -5.50 -3.70 13.22
N HIS A 7 -4.63 -3.10 12.40
CA HIS A 7 -5.09 -2.23 11.34
C HIS A 7 -5.94 -3.10 10.42
N PRO A 8 -7.21 -2.73 10.17
CA PRO A 8 -8.05 -3.54 9.31
C PRO A 8 -7.39 -3.70 7.94
N ASP A 9 -7.25 -4.93 7.47
CA ASP A 9 -6.71 -5.25 6.14
C ASP A 9 -7.76 -4.95 5.02
N TYR A 10 -8.79 -4.13 5.28
CA TYR A 10 -9.75 -3.73 4.25
C TYR A 10 -9.26 -2.48 3.53
N VAL A 11 -9.35 -2.53 2.21
CA VAL A 11 -9.00 -1.45 1.30
C VAL A 11 -10.29 -0.77 0.90
N VAL A 12 -10.40 0.54 1.11
CA VAL A 12 -11.51 1.33 0.58
C VAL A 12 -11.01 2.04 -0.68
N PRO A 13 -11.49 1.65 -1.87
CA PRO A 13 -11.25 2.41 -3.09
C PRO A 13 -11.69 3.86 -2.95
N THR A 14 -10.96 4.79 -3.57
CA THR A 14 -11.39 6.19 -3.72
C THR A 14 -12.78 6.29 -4.33
N GLY A 15 -13.12 5.33 -5.21
CA GLY A 15 -14.44 5.17 -5.79
C GLY A 15 -15.57 5.05 -4.78
N ASP A 16 -15.38 4.30 -3.69
CA ASP A 16 -16.40 4.08 -2.67
C ASP A 16 -16.75 5.40 -1.95
N PHE A 17 -15.75 6.25 -1.68
CA PHE A 17 -15.99 7.59 -1.12
C PHE A 17 -16.74 8.51 -2.09
N ILE A 18 -16.48 8.36 -3.39
CA ILE A 18 -17.21 9.12 -4.42
C ILE A 18 -18.64 8.59 -4.53
N GLU A 19 -18.87 7.27 -4.44
CA GLU A 19 -20.21 6.67 -4.43
C GLU A 19 -21.01 7.12 -3.22
N GLU A 20 -20.41 7.15 -2.02
CA GLU A 20 -21.05 7.66 -0.80
C GLU A 20 -21.48 9.12 -0.99
N TRP A 21 -20.59 9.99 -1.48
CA TRP A 21 -20.94 11.38 -1.78
C TRP A 21 -22.04 11.49 -2.85
N MET A 22 -22.00 10.65 -3.88
CA MET A 22 -23.03 10.62 -4.93
C MET A 22 -24.41 10.22 -4.39
N GLU A 23 -24.46 9.27 -3.46
CA GLU A 23 -25.68 8.84 -2.78
C GLU A 23 -26.26 9.96 -1.91
N GLU A 24 -25.42 10.66 -1.13
CA GLU A 24 -25.82 11.80 -0.30
C GLU A 24 -26.40 12.95 -1.14
N GLU A 25 -25.79 13.27 -2.27
CA GLU A 25 -26.24 14.32 -3.19
C GLU A 25 -27.39 13.85 -4.12
N GLY A 26 -27.72 12.56 -4.10
CA GLY A 26 -28.76 11.97 -4.95
C GLY A 26 -28.45 12.02 -6.44
N ILE A 27 -27.18 12.01 -6.83
CA ILE A 27 -26.75 12.04 -8.24
C ILE A 27 -26.22 10.68 -8.70
N ASN A 28 -26.33 10.41 -10.00
CA ASN A 28 -25.77 9.20 -10.60
C ASN A 28 -24.45 9.48 -11.32
N ALA A 29 -23.74 8.41 -11.72
CA ALA A 29 -22.44 8.52 -12.39
C ALA A 29 -22.47 9.29 -13.72
N ALA A 30 -23.63 9.36 -14.40
CA ALA A 30 -23.76 10.14 -15.63
C ALA A 30 -23.85 11.64 -15.33
N GLU A 31 -24.55 12.02 -14.27
CA GLU A 31 -24.60 13.41 -13.81
C GLU A 31 -23.24 13.87 -13.26
N LEU A 32 -22.55 13.02 -12.49
CA LEU A 32 -21.18 13.34 -12.05
C LEU A 32 -20.24 13.53 -13.25
N ALA A 33 -20.30 12.65 -14.25
CA ALA A 33 -19.49 12.78 -15.47
C ALA A 33 -19.75 14.11 -16.20
N ARG A 34 -21.02 14.55 -16.24
CA ARG A 34 -21.40 15.85 -16.83
C ARG A 34 -20.83 17.02 -16.04
N ARG A 35 -20.86 16.98 -14.71
CA ARG A 35 -20.31 18.05 -13.84
C ARG A 35 -18.78 18.15 -13.94
N LEU A 36 -18.11 17.01 -14.11
CA LEU A 36 -16.65 16.92 -14.22
C LEU A 36 -16.11 17.18 -15.63
N ASP A 37 -16.98 17.28 -16.63
CA ASP A 37 -16.64 17.37 -18.05
C ASP A 37 -15.76 16.20 -18.53
N VAL A 38 -16.19 14.97 -18.21
CA VAL A 38 -15.52 13.72 -18.61
C VAL A 38 -16.51 12.70 -19.14
N SER A 39 -15.99 11.64 -19.78
CA SER A 39 -16.87 10.54 -20.22
C SER A 39 -17.44 9.76 -19.04
N ARG A 40 -18.69 9.28 -19.16
CA ARG A 40 -19.29 8.34 -18.19
C ARG A 40 -18.43 7.10 -17.97
N LYS A 41 -17.71 6.65 -19.01
CA LYS A 41 -16.76 5.54 -18.91
C LYS A 41 -15.64 5.85 -17.92
N HIS A 42 -15.09 7.07 -17.95
CA HIS A 42 -14.01 7.48 -17.05
C HIS A 42 -14.48 7.46 -15.58
N VAL A 43 -15.63 8.07 -15.27
CA VAL A 43 -16.23 7.97 -13.93
C VAL A 43 -16.47 6.52 -13.54
N SER A 44 -17.02 5.71 -14.44
CA SER A 44 -17.27 4.28 -14.18
C SER A 44 -16.00 3.47 -13.88
N GLU A 45 -14.86 3.82 -14.48
CA GLU A 45 -13.57 3.19 -14.22
C GLU A 45 -12.94 3.70 -12.92
N LEU A 46 -13.13 4.98 -12.59
CA LEU A 46 -12.72 5.59 -11.33
C LEU A 46 -13.46 4.96 -10.14
N LEU A 47 -14.79 4.86 -10.20
CA LEU A 47 -15.61 4.26 -9.13
C LEU A 47 -15.22 2.80 -8.85
N ARG A 48 -14.81 2.06 -9.89
CA ARG A 48 -14.38 0.66 -9.76
C ARG A 48 -12.90 0.50 -9.37
N GLY A 49 -12.17 1.60 -9.15
CA GLY A 49 -10.73 1.59 -8.89
C GLY A 49 -9.88 1.05 -10.04
N LYS A 50 -10.39 1.04 -11.28
CA LYS A 50 -9.66 0.62 -12.49
C LYS A 50 -8.81 1.74 -13.07
N ALA A 51 -9.23 2.98 -12.87
CA ALA A 51 -8.46 4.17 -13.20
C ALA A 51 -8.09 4.87 -11.90
N PRO A 52 -6.80 5.19 -11.66
CA PRO A 52 -6.40 5.98 -10.51
C PRO A 52 -6.94 7.40 -10.63
N LEU A 53 -7.24 8.03 -9.49
CA LEU A 53 -7.60 9.44 -9.47
C LEU A 53 -6.35 10.29 -9.80
N SER A 54 -6.41 11.04 -10.91
CA SER A 54 -5.35 12.00 -11.24
C SER A 54 -5.52 13.29 -10.42
N HIS A 55 -4.44 14.04 -10.22
CA HIS A 55 -4.51 15.32 -9.51
C HIS A 55 -5.41 16.35 -10.22
N ASP A 56 -5.42 16.39 -11.57
CA ASP A 56 -6.41 17.20 -12.32
C ASP A 56 -7.83 16.78 -11.96
N MET A 57 -8.07 15.48 -11.84
CA MET A 57 -9.40 14.97 -11.50
C MET A 57 -9.82 15.29 -10.06
N ALA A 58 -8.87 15.28 -9.11
CA ALA A 58 -9.10 15.75 -7.74
C ALA A 58 -9.50 17.23 -7.71
N LEU A 59 -8.89 18.09 -8.52
CA LEU A 59 -9.25 19.51 -8.62
C LEU A 59 -10.66 19.73 -9.19
N ARG A 60 -11.06 18.93 -10.20
CA ARG A 60 -12.43 19.02 -10.73
C ARG A 60 -13.47 18.48 -9.73
N LEU A 61 -13.12 17.45 -8.97
CA LEU A 61 -13.94 16.97 -7.86
C LEU A 61 -14.08 18.05 -6.79
N GLU A 62 -13.02 18.76 -6.43
CA GLU A 62 -13.10 19.89 -5.49
C GLU A 62 -14.11 20.95 -5.96
N ASN A 63 -14.03 21.35 -7.22
CA ASN A 63 -14.97 22.32 -7.79
C ASN A 63 -16.42 21.83 -7.81
N THR A 64 -16.64 20.51 -7.84
CA THR A 64 -17.98 19.90 -7.92
C THR A 64 -18.57 19.57 -6.55
N THR A 65 -17.73 19.10 -5.63
CA THR A 65 -18.11 18.54 -4.32
C THR A 65 -17.89 19.53 -3.18
N GLY A 66 -17.04 20.54 -3.36
CA GLY A 66 -16.55 21.42 -2.30
C GLY A 66 -15.54 20.77 -1.35
N VAL A 67 -15.25 19.47 -1.52
CA VAL A 67 -14.24 18.74 -0.74
C VAL A 67 -12.86 19.04 -1.32
N PRO A 68 -11.90 19.55 -0.53
CA PRO A 68 -10.58 19.94 -1.05
C PRO A 68 -9.87 18.79 -1.78
N ALA A 69 -9.21 19.07 -2.90
CA ALA A 69 -8.50 18.11 -3.74
C ALA A 69 -7.49 17.28 -2.95
N ARG A 70 -6.83 17.88 -1.96
CA ARG A 70 -5.89 17.18 -1.07
C ARG A 70 -6.51 15.98 -0.34
N ILE A 71 -7.81 16.00 -0.06
CA ILE A 71 -8.51 14.92 0.64
C ILE A 71 -8.72 13.76 -0.32
N TRP A 72 -9.14 14.05 -1.55
CA TRP A 72 -9.25 13.05 -2.61
C TRP A 72 -7.90 12.42 -2.96
N ASP A 73 -6.86 13.24 -3.10
CA ASP A 73 -5.49 12.79 -3.34
C ASP A 73 -4.97 11.90 -2.20
N LEU A 74 -5.31 12.21 -0.95
CA LEU A 74 -4.93 11.39 0.21
C LEU A 74 -5.57 10.01 0.15
N HIS A 75 -6.90 9.93 -0.09
CA HIS A 75 -7.61 8.66 -0.23
C HIS A 75 -7.06 7.81 -1.37
N GLU A 76 -6.78 8.43 -2.52
CA GLU A 76 -6.15 7.73 -3.65
C GLU A 76 -4.76 7.22 -3.31
N THR A 77 -3.95 8.06 -2.66
CA THR A 77 -2.59 7.67 -2.28
C THR A 77 -2.61 6.50 -1.30
N GLU A 78 -3.50 6.52 -0.31
CA GLU A 78 -3.69 5.43 0.64
C GLU A 78 -4.16 4.13 -0.04
N TYR A 79 -5.11 4.25 -0.96
CA TYR A 79 -5.61 3.13 -1.77
C TYR A 79 -4.49 2.47 -2.59
N GLN A 80 -3.78 3.27 -3.39
CA GLN A 80 -2.68 2.79 -4.24
C GLN A 80 -1.52 2.22 -3.43
N ALA A 81 -1.18 2.85 -2.29
CA ALA A 81 -0.17 2.32 -1.38
C ALA A 81 -0.54 0.92 -0.87
N THR A 82 -1.82 0.72 -0.57
CA THR A 82 -2.29 -0.57 -0.07
C THR A 82 -2.30 -1.64 -1.15
N LEU A 83 -2.73 -1.30 -2.37
CA LEU A 83 -2.61 -2.18 -3.53
C LEU A 83 -1.15 -2.58 -3.81
N ALA A 84 -0.22 -1.63 -3.76
CA ALA A 84 1.20 -1.89 -3.96
C ALA A 84 1.76 -2.87 -2.92
N ARG A 85 1.37 -2.73 -1.65
CA ARG A 85 1.75 -3.67 -0.58
C ARG A 85 1.20 -5.07 -0.83
N GLN A 86 -0.08 -5.18 -1.18
CA GLN A 86 -0.70 -6.48 -1.50
C GLN A 86 -0.04 -7.15 -2.71
N ALA A 87 0.28 -6.37 -3.75
CA ALA A 87 1.00 -6.89 -4.91
C ALA A 87 2.38 -7.40 -4.51
N ALA A 88 3.15 -6.64 -3.72
CA ALA A 88 4.48 -7.03 -3.25
C ALA A 88 4.44 -8.31 -2.39
N GLU A 89 3.40 -8.50 -1.59
CA GLU A 89 3.19 -9.73 -0.82
C GLU A 89 2.87 -10.93 -1.71
N ARG A 90 1.99 -10.75 -2.71
CA ARG A 90 1.65 -11.82 -3.67
C ARG A 90 2.84 -12.22 -4.54
N SER A 91 3.72 -11.27 -4.88
CA SER A 91 4.97 -11.55 -5.60
C SER A 91 5.95 -12.37 -4.79
N CYS A 92 5.83 -12.40 -3.46
CA CYS A 92 6.68 -13.21 -2.60
C CYS A 92 6.08 -14.60 -2.43
N THR A 93 6.67 -15.62 -3.06
CA THR A 93 6.31 -17.01 -2.83
C THR A 93 6.80 -17.44 -1.44
N LEU A 94 5.96 -17.24 -0.42
CA LEU A 94 6.36 -17.47 0.98
C LEU A 94 6.63 -18.95 1.29
N GLY A 95 6.24 -19.87 0.41
CA GLY A 95 6.58 -21.30 0.50
C GLY A 95 8.08 -21.57 0.70
N ASP A 96 8.94 -20.68 0.20
CA ASP A 96 10.40 -20.89 0.18
C ASP A 96 11.15 -20.23 1.35
N PHE A 97 10.46 -19.87 2.43
CA PHE A 97 11.07 -19.24 3.61
C PHE A 97 11.09 -20.18 4.82
N PRO A 98 12.22 -20.25 5.56
CA PRO A 98 12.27 -20.94 6.83
C PRO A 98 11.32 -20.30 7.85
N ALA A 99 11.06 -20.99 8.95
CA ALA A 99 10.33 -20.40 10.08
C ALA A 99 11.09 -19.17 10.60
N TYR A 100 10.34 -18.16 11.05
CA TYR A 100 10.94 -16.95 11.63
C TYR A 100 11.81 -17.31 12.84
N ASP A 101 13.03 -16.79 12.85
CA ASP A 101 14.01 -17.00 13.91
C ASP A 101 14.49 -15.63 14.41
N ARG A 102 14.11 -15.32 15.65
CA ARG A 102 14.46 -14.05 16.31
C ARG A 102 15.96 -13.92 16.51
N ASP A 103 16.62 -14.97 16.99
CA ASP A 103 18.02 -14.90 17.39
C ASP A 103 18.90 -14.72 16.15
N LYS A 104 18.55 -15.39 15.04
CA LYS A 104 19.19 -15.15 13.74
C LYS A 104 19.02 -13.72 13.25
N LEU A 105 17.82 -13.14 13.40
CA LEU A 105 17.57 -11.75 13.00
C LEU A 105 18.42 -10.78 13.84
N GLU A 106 18.43 -10.96 15.16
CA GLU A 106 19.20 -10.12 16.08
C GLU A 106 20.71 -10.20 15.78
N ALA A 107 21.23 -11.40 15.49
CA ALA A 107 22.60 -11.61 15.04
C ALA A 107 22.92 -10.96 13.68
N ALA A 108 21.92 -10.84 12.79
CA ALA A 108 22.09 -10.20 11.48
C ALA A 108 22.01 -8.66 11.53
N LEU A 109 21.50 -8.05 12.61
CA LEU A 109 21.32 -6.59 12.71
C LEU A 109 22.60 -5.77 12.49
N PRO A 110 23.79 -6.15 13.02
CA PRO A 110 25.02 -5.40 12.76
C PRO A 110 25.37 -5.34 11.26
N ALA A 111 25.24 -6.47 10.57
CA ALA A 111 25.48 -6.54 9.13
C ALA A 111 24.42 -5.75 8.34
N LEU A 112 23.14 -5.84 8.71
CA LEU A 112 22.08 -5.04 8.07
C LEU A 112 22.32 -3.54 8.23
N ARG A 113 22.82 -3.09 9.39
CA ARG A 113 23.17 -1.68 9.62
C ARG A 113 24.34 -1.24 8.76
N SER A 114 25.37 -2.06 8.57
CA SER A 114 26.51 -1.68 7.73
C SER A 114 26.12 -1.54 6.25
N LEU A 115 25.09 -2.24 5.78
CA LEU A 115 24.58 -2.08 4.41
C LEU A 115 23.95 -0.71 4.14
N THR A 116 23.56 0.06 5.17
CA THR A 116 22.87 1.36 4.98
C THR A 116 23.74 2.47 4.38
N VAL A 117 25.06 2.28 4.37
CA VAL A 117 26.04 3.21 3.78
C VAL A 117 26.61 2.70 2.44
N GLU A 118 26.19 1.52 1.99
CA GLU A 118 26.61 0.93 0.73
C GLU A 118 25.77 1.41 -0.46
N ASP A 119 26.15 1.01 -1.67
CA ASP A 119 25.34 1.19 -2.87
C ASP A 119 23.93 0.58 -2.67
N PRO A 120 22.84 1.32 -2.93
CA PRO A 120 21.48 0.87 -2.65
C PRO A 120 21.13 -0.47 -3.29
N VAL A 121 21.52 -0.70 -4.54
CA VAL A 121 21.16 -1.92 -5.28
C VAL A 121 21.81 -3.15 -4.63
N GLN A 122 23.11 -3.06 -4.35
CA GLN A 122 23.84 -4.15 -3.69
C GLN A 122 23.40 -4.36 -2.24
N ALA A 123 23.17 -3.26 -1.51
CA ALA A 123 22.71 -3.27 -0.13
C ALA A 123 21.36 -3.99 0.00
N ILE A 124 20.40 -3.66 -0.87
CA ILE A 124 19.07 -4.27 -0.90
C ILE A 124 19.17 -5.78 -1.16
N GLN A 125 19.94 -6.20 -2.17
CA GLN A 125 20.09 -7.63 -2.50
C GLN A 125 20.69 -8.42 -1.35
N ARG A 126 21.74 -7.88 -0.69
CA ARG A 126 22.36 -8.50 0.49
C ARG A 126 21.41 -8.55 1.68
N ALA A 127 20.67 -7.46 1.91
CA ALA A 127 19.67 -7.39 2.99
C ALA A 127 18.55 -8.42 2.77
N GLN A 128 18.05 -8.57 1.54
CA GLN A 128 17.06 -9.60 1.19
C GLN A 128 17.57 -11.00 1.50
N ALA A 129 18.81 -11.32 1.16
CA ALA A 129 19.41 -12.63 1.45
C ALA A 129 19.55 -12.90 2.95
N LEU A 130 20.06 -11.92 3.71
CA LEU A 130 20.21 -12.04 5.17
C LEU A 130 18.85 -12.22 5.87
N LEU A 131 17.86 -11.40 5.50
CA LEU A 131 16.53 -11.45 6.07
C LEU A 131 15.79 -12.74 5.72
N ARG A 132 15.96 -13.25 4.49
CA ARG A 132 15.40 -14.53 4.06
C ARG A 132 15.84 -15.68 4.96
N ASN A 133 17.13 -15.72 5.35
CA ASN A 133 17.65 -16.75 6.25
C ASN A 133 17.08 -16.67 7.68
N CYS A 134 16.53 -15.52 8.06
CA CYS A 134 15.85 -15.30 9.34
C CYS A 134 14.35 -15.58 9.27
N GLY A 135 13.82 -16.01 8.11
CA GLY A 135 12.38 -16.16 7.87
C GLY A 135 11.64 -14.82 7.70
N VAL A 136 12.36 -13.77 7.28
CA VAL A 136 11.82 -12.42 7.01
C VAL A 136 11.89 -12.13 5.52
N ALA A 137 10.77 -11.76 4.91
CA ALA A 137 10.76 -11.29 3.53
C ALA A 137 10.92 -9.77 3.49
N LEU A 138 11.90 -9.27 2.74
CA LEU A 138 12.05 -7.83 2.44
C LEU A 138 11.57 -7.57 1.02
N THR A 139 10.42 -6.89 0.91
CA THR A 139 9.84 -6.50 -0.38
C THR A 139 9.90 -5.00 -0.54
N LEU A 140 10.01 -4.56 -1.79
CA LEU A 140 10.08 -3.15 -2.14
C LEU A 140 8.80 -2.75 -2.85
N VAL A 141 8.25 -1.62 -2.43
CA VAL A 141 7.15 -0.96 -3.12
C VAL A 141 7.63 0.40 -3.65
N PRO A 142 7.06 0.89 -4.75
CA PRO A 142 7.31 2.26 -5.17
C PRO A 142 6.96 3.23 -4.03
N ALA A 143 7.74 4.32 -3.90
CA ALA A 143 7.35 5.41 -3.02
C ALA A 143 6.03 6.01 -3.51
N MET A 144 5.09 6.14 -2.57
CA MET A 144 3.81 6.79 -2.81
C MET A 144 3.93 8.25 -2.37
N PRO A 145 3.89 9.22 -3.30
CA PRO A 145 3.98 10.64 -2.96
C PRO A 145 2.92 11.03 -1.93
N GLY A 146 3.27 11.86 -0.94
CA GLY A 146 2.30 12.39 0.03
C GLY A 146 2.00 11.49 1.24
N LEU A 147 2.34 10.19 1.23
CA LEU A 147 2.02 9.29 2.34
C LEU A 147 3.01 9.36 3.53
N GLY A 148 4.22 9.91 3.31
CA GLY A 148 5.27 10.00 4.35
C GLY A 148 5.74 8.65 4.92
N THR A 149 5.31 7.52 4.35
CA THR A 149 5.69 6.19 4.80
C THR A 149 7.02 5.79 4.17
N HIS A 150 8.01 5.49 5.00
CA HIS A 150 9.34 5.04 4.56
C HIS A 150 9.53 3.52 4.70
N GLY A 151 8.63 2.85 5.41
CA GLY A 151 8.62 1.40 5.56
C GLY A 151 7.52 0.93 6.50
N ALA A 152 7.07 -0.30 6.30
CA ALA A 152 6.09 -0.99 7.11
C ALA A 152 6.62 -2.40 7.42
N THR A 153 6.29 -2.91 8.60
CA THR A 153 6.63 -4.26 9.00
C THR A 153 5.40 -4.92 9.56
N ARG A 154 4.97 -6.03 8.97
CA ARG A 154 3.78 -6.76 9.44
C ARG A 154 3.99 -8.27 9.48
N TRP A 155 3.19 -8.92 10.31
CA TRP A 155 3.06 -10.37 10.30
C TRP A 155 1.99 -10.75 9.28
N ILE A 156 2.27 -11.78 8.48
CA ILE A 156 1.32 -12.34 7.52
C ILE A 156 0.84 -13.69 8.06
N GLN A 157 -0.48 -13.87 8.14
CA GLN A 157 -1.10 -15.14 8.52
C GLN A 157 -1.55 -15.91 7.27
N TYR A 158 -1.31 -17.22 7.27
CA TYR A 158 -1.85 -18.13 6.27
C TYR A 158 -3.16 -18.76 6.77
N ALA A 159 -4.12 -18.92 5.86
CA ALA A 159 -5.52 -19.31 6.10
C ALA A 159 -5.76 -20.75 6.60
N TRP A 160 -4.77 -21.44 7.17
CA TRP A 160 -4.95 -22.82 7.66
C TRP A 160 -4.23 -23.04 8.99
N GLY A 161 -4.85 -22.61 10.09
CA GLY A 161 -4.81 -23.20 11.45
C GLY A 161 -3.47 -23.44 12.17
N HIS A 162 -2.32 -23.35 11.50
CA HIS A 162 -1.00 -23.61 12.04
C HIS A 162 -0.22 -22.30 11.96
N SER A 163 0.10 -21.77 13.14
CA SER A 163 0.71 -20.46 13.37
C SER A 163 2.14 -20.36 12.81
N LEU A 164 2.29 -20.29 11.49
CA LEU A 164 3.53 -19.88 10.83
C LEU A 164 3.60 -18.35 10.85
N LYS A 165 4.19 -17.80 11.91
CA LYS A 165 4.47 -16.37 12.02
C LYS A 165 5.57 -16.02 11.01
N ARG A 166 5.20 -15.47 9.86
CA ARG A 166 6.15 -14.93 8.88
C ARG A 166 6.09 -13.41 8.91
N LYS A 167 7.25 -12.77 8.90
CA LYS A 167 7.38 -11.31 8.98
C LYS A 167 7.71 -10.78 7.58
N VAL A 168 6.88 -9.88 7.07
CA VAL A 168 7.16 -9.14 5.84
C VAL A 168 7.52 -7.72 6.24
N THR A 169 8.69 -7.29 5.81
CA THR A 169 9.08 -5.89 5.83
C THR A 169 8.90 -5.34 4.43
N ILE A 170 8.00 -4.37 4.29
CA ILE A 170 7.76 -3.66 3.03
C ILE A 170 8.43 -2.30 3.18
N THR A 171 9.51 -2.05 2.45
CA THR A 171 10.17 -0.74 2.46
C THR A 171 9.83 -0.02 1.18
N SER A 172 9.42 1.24 1.28
CA SER A 172 9.29 2.10 0.10
C SER A 172 10.68 2.59 -0.31
N LEU A 173 11.07 2.43 -1.58
CA LEU A 173 12.25 3.16 -2.07
C LEU A 173 11.88 4.63 -2.18
N ALA A 174 12.32 5.44 -1.23
CA ALA A 174 12.53 6.85 -1.51
C ALA A 174 13.71 6.93 -2.48
N ALA A 175 13.44 7.33 -3.72
CA ALA A 175 14.47 7.70 -4.69
C ALA A 175 15.15 9.01 -4.26
#